data_AF-A0A1E7GP94-F1
#
_entry.id   AF-A0A1E7GP94-F1
#
_cell.length_a   1.000
_cell.length_b   1.000
_cell.length_c   1.000
_cell.angle_alpha   90.00
_cell.angle_beta   90.00
_cell.angle_gamma   90.00
#
_symmetry.space_group_name_H-M   'P 1'
#
loop_
_entity.id
_entity.type
_entity.pdbx_description
1 polymer ?
#
loop_
_entity_poly.entity_id
_entity_poly.type
_entity_poly.pdbx_seq_one_letter_code
_entity_poly.pdbx_strand_id
1 'polypeptide(L)' 'MTELLIIKAKESYYRFTDDGYLPCEMNKGSVFPLEQVDKAKRLCAALQQDGIADASLIKLTIIEEPYVER' A
#
# COMPACT_ATOMS: atom_id res chain seq x y z
N MET A 1 -10.73 14.21 -6.73
CA MET A 1 -9.87 13.05 -7.04
C MET A 1 -9.09 12.74 -5.79
N THR A 2 -9.23 11.53 -5.26
CA THR A 2 -8.57 11.12 -4.01
C THR A 2 -7.34 10.32 -4.35
N GLU A 3 -6.17 10.79 -3.90
CA GLU A 3 -4.89 10.11 -4.11
C GLU A 3 -4.40 9.50 -2.79
N LEU A 4 -3.97 8.25 -2.86
CA LEU A 4 -3.39 7.50 -1.75
C LEU A 4 -2.05 6.89 -2.19
N LEU A 5 -1.33 6.36 -1.22
CA LEU A 5 -0.12 5.58 -1.39
C LEU A 5 -0.38 4.15 -0.91
N ILE A 6 0.19 3.18 -1.61
CA ILE A 6 0.25 1.77 -1.21
C ILE A 6 1.67 1.26 -1.38
N ILE A 7 2.07 0.23 -0.63
CA ILE A 7 3.39 -0.40 -0.79
C ILE A 7 3.22 -1.73 -1.52
N LYS A 8 4.02 -1.93 -2.57
CA LYS A 8 4.04 -3.12 -3.45
C LYS A 8 5.46 -3.67 -3.58
N ALA A 9 5.60 -4.98 -3.63
CA ALA A 9 6.81 -5.69 -4.08
C ALA A 9 6.40 -6.84 -5.01
N LYS A 10 7.01 -6.93 -6.20
CA LYS A 10 6.62 -7.83 -7.30
C LYS A 10 5.11 -7.82 -7.52
N GLU A 11 4.45 -8.94 -7.28
CA GLU A 11 3.00 -9.16 -7.45
C GLU A 11 2.20 -9.00 -6.15
N SER A 12 2.86 -8.64 -5.04
CA SER A 12 2.24 -8.55 -3.71
C SER A 12 2.14 -7.11 -3.23
N TYR A 13 1.06 -6.81 -2.53
CA TYR A 13 0.89 -5.62 -1.73
C TYR A 13 1.11 -5.96 -0.26
N TYR A 14 1.30 -4.97 0.59
CA TYR A 14 1.56 -5.20 2.01
C TYR A 14 0.48 -4.58 2.89
N ARG A 15 -0.06 -5.43 3.78
CA ARG A 15 -0.93 -5.01 4.87
C ARG A 15 -0.08 -4.90 6.13
N PHE A 16 -0.09 -3.72 6.73
CA PHE A 16 0.56 -3.44 8.00
C PHE A 16 -0.45 -3.59 9.13
N THR A 17 -0.02 -4.25 10.20
CA THR A 17 -0.76 -4.46 11.45
C THR A 17 0.12 -4.01 12.62
N ASP A 18 -0.45 -3.99 13.83
CA ASP A 18 0.33 -3.67 15.03
C ASP A 18 1.45 -4.70 15.28
N ASP A 19 1.27 -5.94 14.79
CA ASP A 19 2.23 -7.05 14.91
C ASP A 19 3.24 -7.13 13.75
N GLY A 20 3.20 -6.22 12.77
CA GLY A 20 4.14 -6.19 11.64
C GLY A 20 3.46 -6.04 10.28
N TYR A 21 3.79 -6.91 9.33
CA TYR A 21 3.24 -6.86 7.98
C TYR A 21 3.03 -8.24 7.35
N LEU A 22 2.11 -8.31 6.40
CA LEU A 22 1.81 -9.53 5.64
C LEU A 22 1.62 -9.20 4.15
N PRO A 23 2.12 -10.05 3.22
CA PRO A 23 1.81 -9.92 1.80
C PRO A 23 0.33 -10.22 1.55
N CYS A 24 -0.28 -9.50 0.61
CA CYS A 24 -1.70 -9.58 0.32
C CYS A 24 -2.05 -9.08 -1.09
N GLU A 25 -3.30 -9.28 -1.48
CA GLU A 25 -3.89 -8.67 -2.67
C GLU A 25 -4.11 -7.16 -2.49
N MET A 26 -4.22 -6.45 -3.61
CA MET A 26 -4.36 -4.99 -3.63
C MET A 26 -5.51 -4.47 -2.75
N ASN A 27 -6.65 -5.16 -2.77
CA ASN A 27 -7.86 -4.79 -2.02
C ASN A 27 -7.73 -5.00 -0.49
N LYS A 28 -6.63 -5.60 -0.01
CA LYS A 28 -6.34 -5.79 1.42
C LYS A 28 -5.11 -5.02 1.88
N GLY A 29 -4.37 -4.39 0.97
CA GLY A 29 -3.17 -3.62 1.28
C GLY A 29 -3.48 -2.39 2.13
N SER A 30 -2.54 -2.03 3.00
CA SER A 30 -2.65 -0.78 3.74
C SER A 30 -2.44 0.40 2.80
N VAL A 31 -3.39 1.32 2.80
CA VAL A 31 -3.33 2.56 2.03
C VAL A 31 -3.10 3.75 2.95
N PHE A 32 -2.37 4.75 2.46
CA PHE A 32 -1.97 5.92 3.22
C PHE A 32 -2.36 7.18 2.45
N PRO A 33 -2.98 8.18 3.08
CA PRO A 33 -3.16 9.48 2.45
C PRO A 33 -1.81 10.15 2.18
N LEU A 34 -1.75 11.07 1.21
CA LEU A 34 -0.50 11.75 0.84
C LEU A 34 0.16 12.50 2.00
N GLU A 35 -0.63 13.03 2.94
CA GLU A 35 -0.15 13.65 4.18
C GLU A 35 0.65 12.68 5.09
N GLN A 36 0.48 11.36 4.90
CA GLN A 36 1.22 10.31 5.60
C GLN A 36 2.39 9.75 4.78
N VAL A 37 2.85 10.45 3.74
CA VAL A 37 3.95 9.98 2.87
C VAL A 37 5.21 9.57 3.65
N ASP A 38 5.57 10.29 4.71
CA ASP A 38 6.76 9.96 5.50
C ASP A 38 6.58 8.67 6.30
N LYS A 39 5.37 8.40 6.79
CA LYS A 39 5.04 7.11 7.42
C LYS A 39 5.16 5.99 6.39
N ALA A 40 4.59 6.17 5.21
CA ALA A 40 4.63 5.17 4.14
C ALA A 40 6.07 4.90 3.66
N LYS A 41 6.92 5.94 3.56
CA LYS A 41 8.37 5.81 3.27
C LYS A 41 9.10 4.99 4.32
N ARG A 42 8.85 5.25 5.62
CA ARG A 42 9.47 4.48 6.71
C ARG A 42 9.08 3.01 6.66
N LEU A 43 7.80 2.72 6.44
CA LEU A 43 7.30 1.35 6.31
C LEU A 43 7.88 0.63 5.07
N CYS A 44 7.99 1.34 3.95
CA CYS A 44 8.62 0.81 2.73
C CYS A 44 10.11 0.50 2.95
N ALA A 45 10.83 1.39 3.64
CA ALA A 45 12.24 1.16 3.98
C ALA A 45 12.42 -0.03 4.94
N ALA A 46 11.50 -0.22 5.90
CA ALA A 46 11.52 -1.37 6.80
C ALA A 46 11.39 -2.69 6.02
N LEU A 47 10.44 -2.78 5.08
CA LEU A 47 10.31 -3.95 4.19
C LEU A 47 11.61 -4.24 3.41
N GLN A 48 12.26 -3.20 2.88
CA GLN A 48 13.53 -3.35 2.15
C GLN A 48 14.65 -3.86 3.06
N GLN A 49 14.73 -3.37 4.30
CA GLN A 49 15.68 -3.84 5.31
C GLN A 49 15.44 -5.30 5.71
N ASP A 50 14.19 -5.74 5.72
CA ASP A 50 13.78 -7.12 6.02
C ASP A 50 13.91 -8.08 4.82
N GLY A 51 14.55 -7.63 3.73
CA GLY A 51 14.90 -8.47 2.57
C GLY A 51 13.94 -8.36 1.37
N ILE A 52 12.92 -7.51 1.45
CA ILE A 52 11.98 -7.25 0.36
C ILE A 52 12.48 -6.05 -0.44
N ALA A 53 13.62 -6.24 -1.11
CA ALA A 53 14.41 -5.16 -1.70
C ALA A 53 13.67 -4.36 -2.80
N ASP A 54 12.67 -4.95 -3.45
CA ASP A 54 11.88 -4.33 -4.50
C ASP A 54 10.58 -3.70 -4.00
N ALA A 55 10.39 -3.60 -2.67
CA ALA A 55 9.29 -2.84 -2.09
C ALA A 55 9.37 -1.37 -2.54
N SER A 56 8.24 -0.83 -3.01
CA SER A 56 8.13 0.54 -3.51
C SER A 56 6.77 1.15 -3.21
N LEU A 57 6.74 2.47 -3.12
CA LEU A 57 5.52 3.25 -2.98
C LEU A 57 4.86 3.43 -4.34
N ILE A 58 3.58 3.07 -4.43
CA ILE A 58 2.75 3.22 -5.62
C ILE A 58 1.64 4.21 -5.30
N LYS A 59 1.40 5.16 -6.21
CA LYS A 59 0.26 6.08 -6.11
C LYS A 59 -1.01 5.36 -6.57
N LEU A 60 -2.03 5.37 -5.72
CA LEU A 60 -3.38 4.92 -6.05
C LEU A 60 -4.28 6.14 -6.25
N THR A 61 -5.05 6.10 -7.32
CA THR A 61 -6.13 7.08 -7.57
C THR A 61 -7.45 6.38 -7.32
N ILE A 62 -8.22 6.87 -6.34
CA ILE A 62 -9.56 6.37 -6.06
C ILE A 62 -10.58 7.22 -6.81
N ILE A 63 -11.43 6.52 -7.56
CA ILE A 63 -12.63 7.06 -8.18
C ILE A 63 -13.84 6.35 -7.58
N GLU A 64 -14.92 7.10 -7.36
CA GLU A 64 -16.20 6.57 -6.87
C GLU A 64 -17.17 6.51 -8.05
N GLU A 65 -17.77 5.35 -8.26
CA GLU A 65 -18.74 5.11 -9.33
C GLU A 65 -19.95 4.33 -8.76
N PRO A 66 -21.18 4.55 -9.25
CA PRO A 66 -22.32 3.75 -8.84
C PRO A 66 -22.11 2.26 -9.17
N TYR A 67 -22.35 1.40 -8.19
CA TYR A 67 -22.35 -0.05 -8.40
C TYR A 67 -23.69 -0.50 -9.01
N VAL A 68 -23.63 -1.27 -10.10
CA VAL A 68 -24.80 -1.89 -10.74
C VAL A 68 -24.52 -3.39 -10.86
N GLU A 69 -25.26 -4.19 -10.10
CA GLU A 69 -25.25 -5.65 -10.19
C GLU A 69 -25.81 -6.06 -11.56
N ARG A 70 -25.07 -6.87 -12.32
CA ARG A 70 -25.48 -7.40 -13.63
C ARG A 70 -25.70 -8.90 -13.57
#